data_AF-A0A924WTM7-F1
#
_entry.id   AF-A0A924WTM7-F1
#
_cell.length_a   1.000
_cell.length_b   1.000
_cell.length_c   1.000
_cell.angle_alpha   90.00
_cell.angle_beta   90.00
_cell.angle_gamma   90.00
#
_symmetry.space_group_name_H-M   'P 1'
#
loop_
_entity.id
_entity.type
_entity.pdbx_description
1 polymer ?
#
loop_
_entity_poly.entity_id
_entity_poly.type
_entity_poly.pdbx_seq_one_letter_code
_entity_poly.pdbx_strand_id
1 'polypeptide(L)'
;MLARVGHKVREMTRTKMGTLELGKLQPGESRLVSPAEIAVLRKSILPKAEPKADSKTASGKPEKRPSPPSRKPARKPPSRQTPERARRAR
;
A
#
# COMPACT_ATOMS: atom_id res chain seq x y z
N MET A 1 -24.07 27.07 -16.45
CA MET A 1 -24.92 26.63 -17.59
C MET A 1 -26.40 26.75 -17.28
N LEU A 2 -26.94 26.11 -16.22
CA LEU A 2 -28.38 26.17 -15.90
C LEU A 2 -28.93 27.58 -15.73
N ALA A 3 -28.19 28.47 -15.04
CA ALA A 3 -28.58 29.87 -14.92
C ALA A 3 -28.65 30.61 -16.26
N ARG A 4 -27.84 30.24 -17.26
CA ARG A 4 -27.85 30.86 -18.60
C ARG A 4 -29.10 30.50 -19.41
N VAL A 5 -29.73 29.37 -19.11
CA VAL A 5 -30.99 28.93 -19.73
C VAL A 5 -32.20 29.22 -18.83
N GLY A 6 -32.07 30.17 -17.90
CA GLY A 6 -33.15 30.61 -17.02
C GLY A 6 -33.51 29.64 -15.88
N HIS A 7 -32.74 28.57 -15.68
CA HIS A 7 -33.01 27.58 -14.64
C HIS A 7 -32.23 27.90 -13.36
N LYS A 8 -32.95 28.33 -12.31
CA LYS A 8 -32.37 28.61 -11.00
C LYS A 8 -32.07 27.31 -10.25
N VAL A 9 -30.80 27.11 -9.93
CA VAL A 9 -30.37 26.00 -9.06
C VAL A 9 -30.68 26.36 -7.61
N ARG A 10 -31.50 25.53 -6.95
CA ARG A 10 -31.82 25.69 -5.52
C ARG A 10 -30.79 24.98 -4.63
N GLU A 11 -30.48 23.74 -4.97
CA GLU A 11 -29.53 22.90 -4.26
C GLU A 11 -28.64 22.16 -5.25
N MET A 12 -27.37 21.95 -4.89
CA MET A 12 -26.41 21.24 -5.70
C MET A 12 -25.47 20.45 -4.79
N THR A 13 -25.52 19.13 -4.90
CA THR A 13 -24.66 18.23 -4.13
C THR A 13 -23.66 17.55 -5.06
N ARG A 14 -22.38 17.68 -4.76
CA ARG A 14 -21.32 16.98 -5.49
C ARG A 14 -21.17 15.57 -4.93
N THR A 15 -21.62 14.57 -5.68
CA THR A 15 -21.55 13.14 -5.28
C THR A 15 -20.22 12.48 -5.62
N LYS A 16 -19.43 13.06 -6.53
CA LYS A 16 -18.17 12.50 -7.02
C LYS A 16 -17.17 13.60 -7.40
N MET A 17 -15.88 13.36 -7.18
CA MET A 17 -14.78 14.19 -7.65
C MET A 17 -13.70 13.29 -8.26
N GLY A 18 -13.51 13.38 -9.58
CA GLY A 18 -12.63 12.47 -10.30
C GLY A 18 -13.06 11.02 -10.09
N THR A 19 -12.18 10.21 -9.49
CA THR A 19 -12.45 8.81 -9.15
C THR A 19 -12.94 8.59 -7.72
N LEU A 20 -13.03 9.65 -6.90
CA LEU A 20 -13.52 9.56 -5.51
C LEU A 20 -15.03 9.80 -5.43
N GLU A 21 -15.72 8.92 -4.72
CA GLU A 21 -17.16 8.99 -4.49
C GLU A 21 -17.47 9.35 -3.03
N LEU A 22 -18.54 10.13 -2.84
CA LEU A 22 -19.02 10.56 -1.52
C LEU A 22 -19.50 9.35 -0.69
N GLY A 23 -20.10 8.36 -1.34
CA GLY A 23 -20.56 7.13 -0.70
C GLY A 23 -21.63 7.41 0.36
N LYS A 24 -21.39 6.94 1.58
CA LYS A 24 -22.31 7.05 2.74
C LYS A 24 -21.92 8.16 3.73
N LEU A 25 -20.98 9.03 3.35
CA LEU A 25 -20.44 10.07 4.21
C LEU A 25 -21.50 11.16 4.44
N GLN A 26 -21.77 11.50 5.70
CA GLN A 26 -22.74 12.53 6.05
C GLN A 26 -22.15 13.94 5.87
N PRO A 27 -23.00 14.98 5.76
CA PRO A 27 -22.53 16.35 5.71
C PRO A 27 -21.64 16.69 6.92
N GLY A 28 -20.45 17.25 6.64
CA GLY A 28 -19.48 17.62 7.66
C GLY A 28 -18.55 16.48 8.12
N GLU A 29 -18.83 15.24 7.75
CA GLU A 29 -17.91 14.13 8.01
C GLU A 29 -16.73 14.14 7.04
N SER A 30 -15.62 13.57 7.49
CA SER A 30 -14.46 13.31 6.65
C SER A 30 -13.97 11.88 6.89
N ARG A 31 -13.34 11.30 5.88
CA ARG A 31 -12.70 9.98 5.97
C ARG A 31 -11.32 10.02 5.36
N LEU A 32 -10.42 9.18 5.88
CA LEU A 32 -9.14 8.93 5.23
C LEU A 32 -9.38 8.17 3.92
N VAL A 33 -8.67 8.60 2.88
CA VAL A 33 -8.70 7.94 1.57
C VAL A 33 -7.88 6.66 1.65
N SER A 34 -8.43 5.55 1.17
CA SER A 34 -7.73 4.28 1.20
C SER A 34 -6.50 4.29 0.26
N PRO A 35 -5.46 3.48 0.54
CA PRO A 35 -4.30 3.37 -0.35
C PRO A 35 -4.66 2.99 -1.78
N ALA A 36 -5.70 2.16 -1.96
CA ALA A 36 -6.20 1.76 -3.28
C ALA A 36 -6.79 2.96 -4.05
N GLU A 37 -7.63 3.77 -3.39
CA GLU A 37 -8.20 5.00 -3.98
C GLU A 37 -7.09 6.01 -4.34
N ILE A 38 -6.06 6.16 -3.50
CA ILE A 38 -4.89 6.99 -3.78
C ILE A 38 -4.15 6.49 -5.04
N ALA A 39 -3.96 5.18 -5.18
CA ALA A 39 -3.29 4.60 -6.34
C ALA A 39 -4.05 4.88 -7.64
N VAL A 40 -5.38 4.80 -7.61
CA VAL A 40 -6.24 5.14 -8.76
C VAL A 40 -6.16 6.64 -9.09
N LEU A 41 -6.20 7.51 -8.09
CA LEU A 41 -6.04 8.96 -8.27
C LEU A 41 -4.69 9.34 -8.89
N ARG A 42 -3.60 8.71 -8.44
CA ARG A 42 -2.27 8.97 -9.01
C ARG A 42 -2.21 8.59 -10.49
N LYS A 43 -2.85 7.47 -10.86
CA LYS A 43 -2.91 7.01 -12.26
C LYS A 43 -3.76 7.91 -13.17
N SER A 44 -4.77 8.58 -12.64
CA SER A 44 -5.63 9.46 -13.45
C SER A 44 -5.01 10.84 -13.71
N ILE A 45 -4.05 11.26 -12.89
CA ILE A 45 -3.33 12.53 -13.05
C ILE A 45 -2.11 12.37 -13.96
N LEU A 46 -1.44 11.23 -13.92
CA LEU A 46 -0.29 10.97 -14.78
C LEU A 46 -0.78 10.76 -16.23
N PRO A 47 -0.21 11.47 -17.22
CA PRO A 47 -0.49 11.18 -18.62
C PRO A 47 -0.13 9.72 -18.87
N LYS A 48 -1.09 8.97 -19.42
CA LYS A 48 -0.92 7.56 -19.77
C LYS A 48 0.28 7.48 -20.70
N ALA A 49 1.42 7.00 -20.20
CA ALA A 49 2.52 6.60 -21.07
C ALA A 49 1.92 5.56 -22.02
N GLU A 50 1.86 5.90 -23.31
CA GLU A 50 1.36 4.99 -24.32
C GLU A 50 2.11 3.66 -24.16
N PRO A 51 1.40 2.51 -24.14
CA PRO A 51 2.10 1.25 -24.14
C PRO A 51 2.89 1.20 -25.45
N LYS A 52 4.23 1.31 -25.34
CA LYS A 52 5.09 0.82 -26.41
C LYS A 52 4.69 -0.62 -26.61
N ALA A 53 4.17 -0.91 -27.80
CA ALA A 53 3.80 -2.25 -28.20
C ALA A 53 5.06 -3.11 -28.17
N ASP A 54 5.33 -3.76 -27.03
CA ASP A 54 6.30 -4.85 -26.95
C ASP A 54 5.66 -6.07 -27.60
N SER A 55 5.74 -6.09 -28.93
CA SER A 55 5.79 -7.33 -29.69
C SER A 55 6.98 -8.14 -29.17
N LYS A 56 6.73 -9.15 -28.32
CA LYS A 56 7.51 -10.39 -28.27
C LYS A 56 6.79 -11.46 -27.48
N THR A 57 6.07 -12.28 -28.23
CA THR A 57 5.92 -13.72 -28.02
C THR A 57 7.26 -14.33 -27.60
N ALA A 58 7.35 -14.88 -26.39
CA ALA A 58 8.21 -16.02 -26.08
C ALA A 58 7.89 -16.52 -24.67
N SER A 59 7.12 -17.60 -24.64
CA SER A 59 7.13 -18.64 -23.62
C SER A 59 8.53 -18.91 -23.05
N GLY A 60 8.72 -18.64 -21.76
CA GLY A 60 9.87 -19.08 -20.98
C GLY A 60 9.40 -19.63 -19.64
N LYS A 61 9.45 -20.96 -19.47
CA LYS A 61 9.29 -21.67 -18.19
C LYS A 61 10.17 -21.01 -17.11
N PRO A 62 9.71 -20.85 -15.86
CA PRO A 62 10.62 -20.53 -14.77
C PRO A 62 11.49 -21.75 -14.46
N GLU A 63 12.71 -21.72 -14.95
CA GLU A 63 13.77 -22.67 -14.59
C GLU A 63 14.10 -22.47 -13.10
N LYS A 64 13.95 -23.54 -12.32
CA LYS A 64 14.19 -23.57 -10.87
C LYS A 64 15.63 -23.11 -10.59
N ARG A 65 15.79 -21.90 -10.04
CA ARG A 65 17.06 -21.52 -9.40
C ARG A 65 17.33 -22.47 -8.23
N PRO A 66 18.51 -23.11 -8.13
CA PRO A 66 18.86 -23.86 -6.94
C PRO A 66 18.96 -22.91 -5.75
N SER A 67 18.29 -23.28 -4.66
CA SER A 67 18.29 -22.55 -3.39
C SER A 67 19.73 -22.39 -2.87
N PRO A 68 20.13 -21.22 -2.36
CA PRO A 68 21.44 -21.06 -1.72
C PRO A 68 21.54 -21.95 -0.47
N PRO A 69 22.73 -22.51 -0.15
CA PRO A 69 22.89 -23.45 0.94
C PRO A 69 22.56 -22.79 2.29
N SER A 70 21.72 -23.49 3.06
CA SER A 70 21.28 -23.14 4.41
C SER A 70 22.49 -22.87 5.31
N ARG A 71 22.67 -21.60 5.71
CA ARG A 71 23.62 -21.22 6.76
C ARG A 71 23.08 -21.77 8.08
N LYS A 72 23.68 -22.85 8.57
CA LYS A 72 23.43 -23.39 9.92
C LYS A 72 23.63 -22.25 10.95
N PRO A 73 22.69 -22.03 11.90
CA PRO A 73 22.91 -21.05 12.95
C PRO A 73 24.06 -21.51 13.86
N ALA A 74 25.00 -20.59 14.06
CA ALA A 74 26.14 -20.76 14.95
C ALA A 74 25.65 -21.14 16.35
N ARG A 75 26.23 -22.22 16.90
CA ARG A 75 26.04 -22.64 18.29
C ARG A 75 26.29 -21.44 19.22
N LYS A 76 25.30 -21.11 20.06
CA LYS A 76 25.49 -20.15 21.16
C LYS A 76 26.62 -20.67 22.08
N PRO A 77 27.56 -19.80 22.51
CA PRO A 77 28.57 -20.19 23.48
C PRO A 77 27.94 -20.51 24.85
N PRO A 78 28.58 -21.38 25.66
CA PRO A 78 28.02 -21.87 26.92
C PRO A 78 27.83 -20.75 27.95
N SER A 79 26.79 -20.93 28.76
CA SER A 79 26.42 -20.09 29.88
C SER A 79 27.58 -19.85 30.84
N ARG A 80 27.81 -18.57 31.15
CA ARG A 80 28.70 -18.13 32.22
C ARG A 80 28.07 -18.57 33.55
N GLN A 81 28.56 -19.68 34.10
CA GLN A 81 28.22 -20.10 35.46
C GLN A 81 28.69 -19.02 36.43
N THR A 82 27.76 -18.34 37.07
CA THR A 82 28.03 -17.53 38.26
C THR A 82 28.38 -18.47 39.41
N PRO A 83 29.55 -18.35 40.06
CA PRO A 83 29.79 -19.05 41.31
C PRO A 83 28.99 -18.36 42.41
N GLU A 84 27.84 -18.95 42.72
CA GLU A 84 27.24 -18.88 44.04
C GLU A 84 28.20 -19.54 45.04
N ARG A 85 29.11 -18.76 45.63
CA ARG A 85 29.77 -19.17 46.87
C ARG A 85 30.38 -17.99 47.63
N ALA A 86 30.06 -17.98 48.92
CA ALA A 86 30.81 -17.38 50.02
C ALA A 86 30.64 -15.87 50.25
N ARG A 87 29.48 -15.49 50.79
CA ARG A 87 29.46 -14.59 51.96
C ARG A 87 28.70 -15.27 53.10
N ARG A 88 29.41 -16.22 53.71
CA ARG A 88 29.12 -16.78 55.04
C ARG A 88 30.02 -15.99 56.01
N ALA A 89 29.41 -15.53 57.10
CA ALA A 89 30.04 -15.21 58.38
C ALA A 89 31.13 -14.12 58.42
N ARG A 90 30.80 -12.96 58.96
CA ARG A 90 31.28 -12.49 60.27
C ARG A 90 30.48 -11.28 60.72
#